data_AF-A0A946WUS3-F1
#
_entry.id   AF-A0A946WUS3-F1
#
_cell.length_a   1.000
_cell.length_b   1.000
_cell.length_c   1.000
_cell.angle_alpha   90.00
_cell.angle_beta   90.00
_cell.angle_gamma   90.00
#
_symmetry.space_group_name_H-M   'P 1'
#
loop_
_entity.id
_entity.type
_entity.pdbx_description
1 polymer ?
#
loop_
_entity_poly.entity_id
_entity_poly.type
_entity_poly.pdbx_seq_one_letter_code
_entity_poly.pdbx_strand_id
1 'polypeptide(L)'
;MKRILSIFAVVLIAQPLFAYKYVGNGGPGATDNSNNNGSVVQPQLRSAACAPATALRNIEWNNVRALIETGGSLWQDRATSSASYEVPKGGGVSSLYAGALWMGGISPDQQLKLAALTFRNRGNDYWTGPLTIDGSAEIDASTCQQYDNFFVSTRSDAQLHRSYFDALQTGTADEEFPDGYAIPSYFFDYPAHGNTALNQDFYLAPFKDYDGNGFYDPSQGDYPWYDFISEIDCGRRLREDIVPLYGDRNFYWIFNDKGNVHSESQGEPIGMEIRSQTFQFSTNDEVNNMTFHNYVLINQGTQTLGDTYFGVWVDADVGTATDDYVGCDVQRGLGYAYNGDAYDETSSSSAGYLENPPAVGIDFFEGPYQDSDEIDN
;
A
#
# COMPACT_ATOMS: atom_id res chain seq x y z
N MET A 1 30.68 -38.00 47.85
CA MET A 1 29.49 -37.14 47.68
C MET A 1 29.94 -35.84 47.03
N LYS A 2 29.65 -35.67 45.72
CA LYS A 2 28.75 -34.62 45.17
C LYS A 2 29.27 -33.19 45.46
N ARG A 3 29.56 -32.29 44.52
CA ARG A 3 29.38 -32.14 43.06
C ARG A 3 30.40 -31.06 42.62
N ILE A 4 31.11 -31.26 41.52
CA ILE A 4 31.86 -30.19 40.84
C ILE A 4 30.95 -29.72 39.70
N LEU A 5 30.51 -28.46 39.76
CA LEU A 5 29.80 -27.79 38.67
C LEU A 5 30.81 -27.47 37.56
N SER A 6 30.69 -28.13 36.42
CA SER A 6 31.34 -27.72 35.18
C SER A 6 30.41 -26.75 34.45
N ILE A 7 30.81 -25.49 34.35
CA ILE A 7 30.18 -24.47 33.52
C ILE A 7 30.84 -24.57 32.14
N PHE A 8 30.10 -25.05 31.14
CA PHE A 8 30.47 -24.95 29.73
C PHE A 8 30.14 -23.53 29.25
N ALA A 9 31.17 -22.72 29.03
CA ALA A 9 31.04 -21.45 28.30
C ALA A 9 31.10 -21.76 26.80
N VAL A 10 29.96 -21.66 26.12
CA VAL A 10 29.90 -21.68 24.65
C VAL A 10 30.20 -20.26 24.18
N VAL A 11 31.37 -20.08 23.56
CA VAL A 11 31.74 -18.83 22.89
C VAL A 11 31.11 -18.86 21.49
N LEU A 12 30.00 -18.12 21.32
CA LEU A 12 29.42 -17.81 20.03
C LEU A 12 30.17 -16.60 19.45
N ILE A 13 30.98 -16.84 18.41
CA ILE A 13 31.60 -15.79 17.61
C ILE A 13 30.58 -15.39 16.55
N ALA A 14 29.87 -14.29 16.79
CA ALA A 14 29.07 -13.64 15.75
C ALA A 14 30.02 -12.85 14.82
N GLN A 15 30.07 -13.22 13.55
CA GLN A 15 30.69 -12.41 12.49
C GLN A 15 29.63 -11.42 11.98
N PRO A 16 29.93 -10.12 11.85
CA PRO A 16 29.04 -9.20 11.14
C PRO A 16 29.09 -9.50 9.65
N LEU A 17 27.94 -9.88 9.07
CA LEU A 17 27.73 -9.90 7.64
C LEU A 17 27.62 -8.43 7.18
N PHE A 18 28.68 -7.95 6.53
CA PHE A 18 28.66 -6.65 5.85
C PHE A 18 27.85 -6.77 4.56
N ALA A 19 26.76 -6.01 4.44
CA ALA A 19 26.10 -5.78 3.17
C ALA A 19 27.07 -5.04 2.22
N TYR A 20 27.42 -5.68 1.11
CA TYR A 20 28.27 -5.08 0.09
C TYR A 20 27.44 -4.10 -0.76
N LYS A 21 27.75 -2.81 -0.68
CA LYS A 21 27.38 -1.83 -1.69
C LYS A 21 28.22 -2.08 -2.93
N TYR A 22 27.59 -2.45 -4.05
CA TYR A 22 28.26 -2.51 -5.34
C TYR A 22 28.70 -1.10 -5.76
N VAL A 23 30.00 -0.88 -5.89
CA VAL A 23 30.58 0.35 -6.45
C VAL A 23 31.18 -0.02 -7.79
N GLY A 24 30.52 0.40 -8.87
CA GLY A 24 31.00 0.20 -10.24
C GLY A 24 32.36 0.84 -10.46
N ASN A 25 33.18 0.18 -11.26
CA ASN A 25 34.59 0.51 -11.50
C ASN A 25 34.72 1.83 -12.28
N GLY A 26 35.30 2.86 -11.66
CA GLY A 26 35.74 4.07 -12.36
C GLY A 26 36.98 3.79 -13.21
N GLY A 27 36.93 4.15 -14.49
CA GLY A 27 38.08 4.13 -15.41
C GLY A 27 37.77 4.87 -16.72
N PRO A 28 38.79 5.45 -17.40
CA PRO A 28 38.76 6.85 -17.80
C PRO A 28 38.64 7.09 -19.32
N GLY A 29 38.18 8.30 -19.68
CA GLY A 29 38.66 9.01 -20.87
C GLY A 29 37.70 9.11 -22.06
N ALA A 30 37.09 10.28 -22.22
CA ALA A 30 36.92 10.92 -23.52
C ALA A 30 36.83 12.44 -23.30
N THR A 31 37.93 13.13 -23.56
CA THR A 31 37.89 14.56 -23.88
C THR A 31 37.30 14.70 -25.27
N ASP A 32 36.26 15.52 -25.45
CA ASP A 32 36.32 16.48 -26.54
C ASP A 32 35.56 17.77 -26.25
N ASN A 33 36.13 18.81 -26.81
CA ASN A 33 36.00 20.21 -26.50
C ASN A 33 35.11 20.86 -27.57
N SER A 34 33.96 21.44 -27.21
CA SER A 34 33.41 22.55 -28.01
C SER A 34 32.60 23.52 -27.16
N ASN A 35 33.10 24.75 -27.12
CA ASN A 35 32.41 25.94 -26.68
C ASN A 35 31.07 26.09 -27.42
N ASN A 36 29.98 26.23 -26.66
CA ASN A 36 28.91 27.15 -27.06
C ASN A 36 28.30 27.81 -25.83
N ASN A 37 28.59 29.10 -25.73
CA ASN A 37 28.02 30.03 -24.77
C ASN A 37 26.58 30.30 -25.19
N GLY A 38 25.65 29.53 -24.63
CA GLY A 38 24.22 29.79 -24.67
C GLY A 38 23.69 29.48 -23.29
N SER A 39 23.24 30.50 -22.58
CA SER A 39 22.53 30.36 -21.31
C SER A 39 21.32 29.44 -21.55
N VAL A 40 21.49 28.15 -21.29
CA VAL A 40 20.38 27.21 -21.23
C VAL A 40 19.61 27.61 -20.00
N VAL A 41 18.53 28.36 -20.21
CA VAL A 41 17.43 28.41 -19.26
C VAL A 41 17.02 26.96 -19.06
N GLN A 42 17.45 26.36 -17.94
CA GLN A 42 17.01 25.05 -17.51
C GLN A 42 15.48 25.06 -17.57
N PRO A 43 14.83 24.20 -18.37
CA PRO A 43 13.39 24.12 -18.36
C PRO A 43 12.98 23.80 -16.93
N GLN A 44 12.16 24.69 -16.38
CA GLN A 44 11.40 24.51 -15.15
C GLN A 44 10.90 23.05 -15.08
N LEU A 45 11.16 22.41 -13.93
CA LEU A 45 10.73 21.05 -13.56
C LEU A 45 9.44 20.66 -14.28
N ARG A 46 9.53 19.83 -15.33
CA ARG A 46 8.35 19.27 -15.96
C ARG A 46 7.94 18.10 -15.09
N SER A 47 6.83 18.26 -14.36
CA SER A 47 6.11 17.09 -13.86
C SER A 47 5.90 16.12 -15.03
N ALA A 48 5.87 14.82 -14.73
CA ALA A 48 5.40 13.87 -15.71
C ALA A 48 4.00 14.28 -16.20
N ALA A 49 3.68 13.94 -17.45
CA ALA A 49 2.34 14.18 -18.00
C ALA A 49 1.44 12.96 -17.76
N CYS A 50 1.48 12.39 -16.54
CA CYS A 50 0.63 11.23 -16.25
C CYS A 50 -0.84 11.62 -16.34
N ALA A 51 -1.60 10.78 -17.05
CA ALA A 51 -3.04 10.89 -17.09
C ALA A 51 -3.61 10.50 -15.72
N PRO A 52 -4.79 11.05 -15.34
CA PRO A 52 -5.50 10.59 -14.16
C PRO A 52 -5.72 9.07 -14.22
N ALA A 53 -5.40 8.37 -13.13
CA ALA A 53 -5.63 6.92 -13.02
C ALA A 53 -7.12 6.57 -13.18
N THR A 54 -7.41 5.42 -13.79
CA THR A 54 -8.77 5.01 -14.17
C THR A 54 -9.15 3.61 -13.74
N ALA A 55 -8.18 2.80 -13.29
CA ALA A 55 -8.48 1.45 -12.86
C ALA A 55 -9.30 1.44 -11.57
N LEU A 56 -10.39 0.68 -11.64
CA LEU A 56 -11.39 0.50 -10.61
C LEU A 56 -11.42 -0.96 -10.18
N ARG A 57 -11.60 -1.21 -8.89
CA ARG A 57 -11.75 -2.57 -8.37
C ARG A 57 -12.75 -2.61 -7.23
N ASN A 58 -13.68 -3.57 -7.29
CA ASN A 58 -14.45 -3.93 -6.12
C ASN A 58 -13.58 -4.83 -5.23
N ILE A 59 -13.36 -4.41 -3.99
CA ILE A 59 -12.91 -5.31 -2.92
C ILE A 59 -14.13 -6.08 -2.44
N GLU A 60 -14.18 -7.35 -2.80
CA GLU A 60 -15.25 -8.27 -2.42
C GLU A 60 -14.67 -9.63 -2.04
N TRP A 61 -14.78 -9.97 -0.77
CA TRP A 61 -14.35 -11.26 -0.24
C TRP A 61 -15.19 -11.63 0.97
N ASN A 62 -15.10 -10.83 2.03
CA ASN A 62 -15.88 -10.97 3.24
C ASN A 62 -17.26 -10.30 3.11
N ASN A 63 -17.92 -9.92 4.19
CA ASN A 63 -19.25 -9.31 4.15
C ASN A 63 -19.26 -7.86 3.63
N VAL A 64 -18.11 -7.32 3.20
CA VAL A 64 -18.01 -5.98 2.62
C VAL A 64 -17.79 -6.08 1.11
N ARG A 65 -18.50 -5.23 0.37
CA ARG A 65 -18.16 -4.87 -1.01
C ARG A 65 -17.85 -3.39 -1.05
N ALA A 66 -16.64 -3.01 -1.44
CA ALA A 66 -16.29 -1.60 -1.61
C ALA A 66 -15.56 -1.32 -2.91
N LEU A 67 -15.71 -0.12 -3.47
CA LEU A 67 -14.97 0.30 -4.67
C LEU A 67 -13.66 0.98 -4.26
N ILE A 68 -12.57 0.68 -4.94
CA ILE A 68 -11.28 1.38 -4.80
C ILE A 68 -10.75 1.77 -6.18
N GLU A 69 -9.99 2.88 -6.22
CA GLU A 69 -9.31 3.39 -7.40
C GLU A 69 -7.80 3.43 -7.19
N THR A 70 -7.05 3.09 -8.24
CA THR A 70 -5.58 3.15 -8.25
C THR A 70 -5.02 4.56 -8.06
N GLY A 71 -5.85 5.59 -8.29
CA GLY A 71 -5.56 7.01 -8.00
C GLY A 71 -5.82 7.45 -6.56
N GLY A 72 -6.02 6.53 -5.63
CA GLY A 72 -6.14 6.83 -4.19
C GLY A 72 -7.54 7.19 -3.70
N SER A 73 -8.55 7.27 -4.58
CA SER A 73 -9.96 7.38 -4.17
C SER A 73 -10.48 6.05 -3.64
N LEU A 74 -11.24 6.13 -2.56
CA LEU A 74 -11.88 5.01 -1.90
C LEU A 74 -13.40 5.23 -1.87
N TRP A 75 -14.13 4.13 -2.02
CA TRP A 75 -15.53 3.95 -1.63
C TRP A 75 -16.58 4.72 -2.42
N GLN A 76 -16.20 5.50 -3.43
CA GLN A 76 -17.11 6.29 -4.26
C GLN A 76 -17.12 5.79 -5.71
N ASP A 77 -18.30 5.57 -6.29
CA ASP A 77 -18.44 5.55 -7.75
C ASP A 77 -18.66 6.98 -8.26
N ARG A 78 -17.58 7.57 -8.78
CA ARG A 78 -17.58 8.95 -9.26
C ARG A 78 -18.40 9.14 -10.54
N ALA A 79 -18.59 8.08 -11.34
CA ALA A 79 -19.34 8.18 -12.59
C ALA A 79 -20.83 8.41 -12.32
N THR A 80 -21.34 7.83 -11.25
CA THR A 80 -22.74 7.96 -10.79
C THR A 80 -22.90 8.86 -9.57
N SER A 81 -21.80 9.36 -8.99
CA SER A 81 -21.78 10.13 -7.74
C SER A 81 -22.45 9.38 -6.57
N SER A 82 -22.22 8.07 -6.49
CA SER A 82 -22.83 7.20 -5.48
C SER A 82 -21.81 6.59 -4.53
N ALA A 83 -22.20 6.42 -3.27
CA ALA A 83 -21.47 5.60 -2.31
C ALA A 83 -21.34 4.15 -2.80
N SER A 84 -20.26 3.49 -2.41
CA SER A 84 -19.97 2.11 -2.80
C SER A 84 -19.40 1.25 -1.67
N TYR A 85 -19.32 1.71 -0.42
CA TYR A 85 -18.93 0.85 0.71
C TYR A 85 -20.15 0.14 1.31
N GLU A 86 -20.49 -1.02 0.74
CA GLU A 86 -21.66 -1.80 1.07
C GLU A 86 -21.35 -2.86 2.14
N VAL A 87 -22.04 -2.77 3.27
CA VAL A 87 -21.96 -3.74 4.37
C VAL A 87 -23.31 -3.84 5.09
N PRO A 88 -23.93 -5.04 5.21
CA PRO A 88 -23.53 -6.29 4.57
C PRO A 88 -23.66 -6.22 3.03
N LYS A 89 -22.74 -6.85 2.30
CA LYS A 89 -22.78 -6.88 0.83
C LYS A 89 -24.04 -7.58 0.34
N GLY A 90 -24.61 -7.06 -0.74
CA GLY A 90 -25.92 -7.47 -1.28
C GLY A 90 -27.12 -6.76 -0.63
N GLY A 91 -26.92 -5.94 0.40
CA GLY A 91 -27.96 -5.14 1.05
C GLY A 91 -28.40 -3.89 0.27
N GLY A 92 -27.59 -3.40 -0.67
CA GLY A 92 -27.87 -2.22 -1.49
C GLY A 92 -27.76 -0.88 -0.74
N VAL A 93 -27.20 -0.87 0.45
CA VAL A 93 -27.00 0.31 1.30
C VAL A 93 -25.53 0.41 1.67
N SER A 94 -24.96 1.62 1.53
CA SER A 94 -23.55 1.88 1.88
C SER A 94 -23.44 2.56 3.24
N SER A 95 -22.31 2.38 3.91
CA SER A 95 -22.01 3.08 5.19
C SER A 95 -20.94 4.17 5.06
N LEU A 96 -20.21 4.22 3.94
CA LEU A 96 -19.23 5.25 3.64
C LEU A 96 -19.42 5.71 2.19
N TYR A 97 -19.35 7.03 1.98
CA TYR A 97 -19.54 7.65 0.67
C TYR A 97 -18.22 7.75 -0.10
N ALA A 98 -17.19 8.29 0.55
CA ALA A 98 -15.90 8.51 -0.06
C ALA A 98 -14.79 8.47 0.99
N GLY A 99 -13.57 8.16 0.54
CA GLY A 99 -12.38 8.32 1.35
C GLY A 99 -11.15 8.51 0.49
N ALA A 100 -10.10 9.07 1.07
CA ALA A 100 -8.82 9.21 0.40
C ALA A 100 -7.69 9.47 1.38
N LEU A 101 -6.46 9.24 0.91
CA LEU A 101 -5.25 9.49 1.66
C LEU A 101 -4.88 10.98 1.64
N TRP A 102 -4.63 11.56 2.82
CA TRP A 102 -4.09 12.90 2.97
C TRP A 102 -2.70 12.83 3.60
N MET A 103 -1.76 13.57 3.03
CA MET A 103 -0.41 13.68 3.54
C MET A 103 0.17 15.07 3.25
N GLY A 104 0.91 15.60 4.20
CA GLY A 104 1.60 16.87 4.00
C GLY A 104 2.62 17.18 5.08
N GLY A 105 3.48 18.15 4.82
CA GLY A 105 4.51 18.59 5.74
C GLY A 105 5.21 19.84 5.22
N ILE A 106 6.15 20.34 6.03
CA ILE A 106 6.89 21.56 5.72
C ILE A 106 8.29 21.20 5.23
N SER A 107 8.64 21.65 4.03
CA SER A 107 9.98 21.48 3.47
C SER A 107 11.02 22.42 4.14
N PRO A 108 12.33 22.16 3.98
CA PRO A 108 13.37 22.99 4.58
C PRO A 108 13.33 24.48 4.16
N ASP A 109 12.76 24.79 3.00
CA ASP A 109 12.51 26.13 2.47
C ASP A 109 11.17 26.75 2.93
N GLN A 110 10.53 26.16 3.95
CA GLN A 110 9.30 26.64 4.58
C GLN A 110 8.10 26.67 3.62
N GLN A 111 8.04 25.75 2.67
CA GLN A 111 6.89 25.55 1.80
C GLN A 111 6.04 24.38 2.31
N LEU A 112 4.72 24.50 2.13
CA LEU A 112 3.80 23.39 2.37
C LEU A 112 3.88 22.43 1.18
N LYS A 113 4.27 21.18 1.46
CA LYS A 113 4.08 20.05 0.55
C LYS A 113 2.81 19.31 0.95
N LEU A 114 1.93 19.02 0.01
CA LEU A 114 0.59 18.50 0.31
C LEU A 114 0.01 17.71 -0.85
N ALA A 115 -0.44 16.48 -0.56
CA ALA A 115 -1.35 15.69 -1.38
C ALA A 115 -2.63 15.43 -0.57
N ALA A 116 -3.77 15.97 -1.02
CA ALA A 116 -5.03 15.91 -0.30
C ALA A 116 -6.21 15.77 -1.27
N LEU A 117 -6.45 14.52 -1.67
CA LEU A 117 -7.53 14.14 -2.57
C LEU A 117 -8.87 14.07 -1.79
N THR A 118 -9.97 14.47 -2.42
CA THR A 118 -11.32 14.27 -1.84
C THR A 118 -12.19 13.46 -2.80
N PHE A 119 -13.21 14.09 -3.38
CA PHE A 119 -14.14 13.47 -4.33
C PHE A 119 -13.57 13.31 -5.73
N ARG A 120 -12.37 13.87 -5.99
CA ARG A 120 -11.71 13.83 -7.31
C ARG A 120 -12.63 14.39 -8.42
N ASN A 121 -13.41 15.42 -8.07
CA ASN A 121 -14.40 16.06 -8.96
C ASN A 121 -13.82 17.28 -9.71
N ARG A 122 -12.73 17.85 -9.20
CA ARG A 122 -12.09 19.07 -9.70
C ARG A 122 -10.61 18.91 -10.00
N GLY A 123 -10.01 17.79 -9.62
CA GLY A 123 -8.59 17.56 -9.81
C GLY A 123 -8.11 16.19 -9.39
N ASN A 124 -6.80 16.06 -9.32
CA ASN A 124 -6.05 14.89 -8.91
C ASN A 124 -4.80 15.34 -8.17
N ASP A 125 -4.41 14.55 -7.18
CA ASP A 125 -3.15 14.70 -6.45
C ASP A 125 -2.31 13.41 -6.45
N TYR A 126 -2.84 12.33 -7.03
CA TYR A 126 -2.17 11.03 -7.08
C TYR A 126 -2.19 10.44 -8.49
N TRP A 127 -1.13 9.70 -8.82
CA TRP A 127 -0.91 8.99 -10.08
C TRP A 127 -0.29 7.62 -9.81
N THR A 128 -0.45 6.71 -10.75
CA THR A 128 -0.02 5.31 -10.59
C THR A 128 1.47 5.12 -10.86
N GLY A 129 2.04 4.10 -10.22
CA GLY A 129 3.39 3.62 -10.46
C GLY A 129 4.46 4.13 -9.49
N PRO A 130 5.64 3.47 -9.51
CA PRO A 130 6.79 3.82 -8.67
C PRO A 130 7.52 5.06 -9.21
N LEU A 131 8.10 5.84 -8.30
CA LEU A 131 8.93 6.99 -8.65
C LEU A 131 10.40 6.56 -8.82
N THR A 132 11.18 7.41 -9.48
CA THR A 132 12.64 7.24 -9.57
C THR A 132 13.32 7.40 -8.20
N ILE A 133 14.33 6.56 -7.94
CA ILE A 133 15.06 6.51 -6.65
C ILE A 133 16.35 7.37 -6.64
N ASP A 134 16.57 8.19 -7.67
CA ASP A 134 17.76 9.03 -7.81
C ASP A 134 17.64 10.39 -7.09
N GLY A 135 16.61 10.54 -6.26
CA GLY A 135 16.29 11.77 -5.53
C GLY A 135 15.44 12.77 -6.32
N SER A 136 15.20 12.53 -7.62
CA SER A 136 14.32 13.36 -8.42
C SER A 136 12.84 13.06 -8.16
N ALA A 137 12.50 11.83 -7.75
CA ALA A 137 11.12 11.41 -7.51
C ALA A 137 10.22 11.68 -8.72
N GLU A 138 10.67 11.28 -9.91
CA GLU A 138 9.97 11.49 -11.17
C GLU A 138 9.41 10.17 -11.70
N ILE A 139 8.56 10.26 -12.72
CA ILE A 139 7.96 9.11 -13.40
C ILE A 139 7.70 9.48 -14.87
N ASP A 140 7.39 8.53 -15.72
CA ASP A 140 6.93 8.80 -17.09
C ASP A 140 5.49 8.29 -17.30
N ALA A 141 4.82 8.84 -18.32
CA ALA A 141 3.43 8.52 -18.61
C ALA A 141 3.18 7.04 -18.97
N SER A 142 4.16 6.35 -19.56
CA SER A 142 4.03 4.92 -19.88
C SER A 142 4.13 4.05 -18.64
N THR A 143 5.00 4.41 -17.69
CA THR A 143 5.05 3.78 -16.36
C THR A 143 3.73 3.99 -15.62
N CYS A 144 3.18 5.21 -15.60
CA CYS A 144 1.86 5.45 -15.00
C CYS A 144 0.77 4.54 -15.60
N GLN A 145 0.72 4.42 -16.93
CA GLN A 145 -0.25 3.54 -17.59
C GLN A 145 -0.03 2.06 -17.27
N GLN A 146 1.22 1.61 -17.18
CA GLN A 146 1.56 0.23 -16.84
C GLN A 146 1.07 -0.17 -15.44
N TYR A 147 1.18 0.76 -14.48
CA TYR A 147 0.80 0.54 -13.09
C TYR A 147 -0.62 0.99 -12.75
N ASP A 148 -1.43 1.42 -13.72
CA ASP A 148 -2.87 1.67 -13.55
C ASP A 148 -3.63 0.34 -13.49
N ASN A 149 -3.30 -0.48 -12.48
CA ASN A 149 -3.85 -1.81 -12.24
C ASN A 149 -3.72 -2.22 -10.77
N PHE A 150 -4.55 -3.17 -10.34
CA PHE A 150 -4.45 -3.84 -9.05
C PHE A 150 -3.88 -5.24 -9.20
N PHE A 151 -2.91 -5.58 -8.37
CA PHE A 151 -2.27 -6.88 -8.31
C PHE A 151 -2.91 -7.69 -7.18
N VAL A 152 -3.88 -8.52 -7.56
CA VAL A 152 -4.70 -9.26 -6.61
C VAL A 152 -4.08 -10.61 -6.32
N SER A 153 -3.92 -10.94 -5.05
CA SER A 153 -3.40 -12.23 -4.59
C SER A 153 -4.27 -12.81 -3.49
N THR A 154 -4.17 -14.13 -3.30
CA THR A 154 -4.84 -14.82 -2.21
C THR A 154 -3.83 -15.56 -1.34
N ARG A 155 -4.10 -15.56 -0.03
CA ARG A 155 -3.27 -16.28 0.94
C ARG A 155 -3.29 -17.80 0.68
N SER A 156 -4.45 -18.34 0.29
CA SER A 156 -4.62 -19.77 0.02
C SER A 156 -3.78 -20.24 -1.16
N ASP A 157 -3.70 -19.45 -2.24
CA ASP A 157 -2.88 -19.81 -3.39
C ASP A 157 -1.39 -19.77 -3.05
N ALA A 158 -0.94 -18.77 -2.29
CA ALA A 158 0.43 -18.68 -1.81
C ALA A 158 0.80 -19.87 -0.89
N GLN A 159 -0.11 -20.27 0.00
CA GLN A 159 0.07 -21.45 0.85
C GLN A 159 0.13 -22.74 0.02
N LEU A 160 -0.78 -22.91 -0.95
CA LEU A 160 -0.80 -24.08 -1.83
C LEU A 160 0.48 -24.16 -2.66
N HIS A 161 0.94 -23.03 -3.19
CA HIS A 161 2.19 -22.93 -3.95
C HIS A 161 3.38 -23.40 -3.11
N ARG A 162 3.57 -22.83 -1.91
CA ARG A 162 4.62 -23.27 -1.00
C ARG A 162 4.54 -24.77 -0.70
N SER A 163 3.34 -25.27 -0.36
CA SER A 163 3.18 -26.69 -0.03
C SER A 163 3.55 -27.62 -1.18
N TYR A 164 3.30 -27.21 -2.43
CA TYR A 164 3.71 -27.96 -3.60
C TYR A 164 5.23 -28.00 -3.76
N PHE A 165 5.92 -26.87 -3.60
CA PHE A 165 7.39 -26.82 -3.68
C PHE A 165 8.09 -27.51 -2.50
N ASP A 166 7.50 -27.45 -1.31
CA ASP A 166 7.94 -28.25 -0.14
C ASP A 166 7.80 -29.76 -0.48
N ALA A 167 6.67 -30.19 -1.05
CA ALA A 167 6.42 -31.58 -1.45
C ALA A 167 7.34 -32.07 -2.58
N LEU A 168 7.72 -31.20 -3.52
CA LEU A 168 8.75 -31.50 -4.53
C LEU A 168 10.10 -31.74 -3.88
N GLN A 169 10.46 -30.93 -2.87
CA GLN A 169 11.73 -31.06 -2.15
C GLN A 169 11.79 -32.35 -1.32
N THR A 170 10.67 -32.76 -0.73
CA THR A 170 10.57 -34.00 0.08
C THR A 170 10.27 -35.25 -0.76
N GLY A 171 9.96 -35.10 -2.05
CA GLY A 171 9.63 -36.22 -2.95
C GLY A 171 8.25 -36.81 -2.72
N THR A 172 7.32 -36.05 -2.12
CA THR A 172 5.95 -36.46 -1.81
C THR A 172 4.90 -35.83 -2.74
N ALA A 173 5.32 -35.03 -3.72
CA ALA A 173 4.42 -34.32 -4.64
C ALA A 173 3.41 -35.23 -5.36
N ASP A 174 3.79 -36.43 -5.80
CA ASP A 174 2.86 -37.37 -6.48
C ASP A 174 1.75 -37.90 -5.55
N GLU A 175 2.01 -37.94 -4.23
CA GLU A 175 1.04 -38.38 -3.21
C GLU A 175 0.15 -37.21 -2.75
N GLU A 176 0.75 -36.05 -2.50
CA GLU A 176 0.05 -34.86 -1.98
C GLU A 176 -0.71 -34.10 -3.07
N PHE A 177 -0.24 -34.17 -4.32
CA PHE A 177 -0.83 -33.51 -5.50
C PHE A 177 -1.06 -34.52 -6.64
N PRO A 178 -1.91 -35.55 -6.45
CA PRO A 178 -2.09 -36.63 -7.42
C PRO A 178 -2.70 -36.16 -8.76
N ASP A 179 -3.45 -35.06 -8.73
CA ASP A 179 -4.03 -34.42 -9.92
C ASP A 179 -3.10 -33.35 -10.54
N GLY A 180 -1.91 -33.18 -9.96
CA GLY A 180 -0.94 -32.14 -10.31
C GLY A 180 -1.24 -30.78 -9.66
N TYR A 181 -0.35 -29.82 -9.92
CA TYR A 181 -0.47 -28.43 -9.48
C TYR A 181 -0.24 -27.50 -10.67
N ALA A 182 -1.03 -26.43 -10.73
CA ALA A 182 -0.87 -25.36 -11.70
C ALA A 182 -0.63 -24.05 -10.95
N ILE A 183 0.48 -23.37 -11.28
CA ILE A 183 0.79 -22.06 -10.74
C ILE A 183 -0.30 -21.07 -11.22
N PRO A 184 -0.97 -20.33 -10.31
CA PRO A 184 -1.93 -19.31 -10.70
C PRO A 184 -1.27 -18.29 -11.63
N SER A 185 -1.94 -17.96 -12.74
CA SER A 185 -1.33 -17.10 -13.77
C SER A 185 -0.92 -15.72 -13.24
N TYR A 186 -1.67 -15.18 -12.27
CA TYR A 186 -1.39 -13.88 -11.67
C TYR A 186 -0.07 -13.83 -10.89
N PHE A 187 0.52 -14.98 -10.53
CA PHE A 187 1.86 -14.99 -9.94
C PHE A 187 2.86 -14.41 -10.94
N PHE A 188 2.75 -14.72 -12.22
CA PHE A 188 3.66 -14.19 -13.24
C PHE A 188 3.47 -12.70 -13.56
N ASP A 189 2.31 -12.14 -13.20
CA ASP A 189 2.00 -10.72 -13.37
C ASP A 189 2.28 -9.90 -12.10
N TYR A 190 2.74 -10.53 -11.02
CA TYR A 190 2.97 -9.88 -9.73
C TYR A 190 4.15 -8.90 -9.81
N PRO A 191 4.03 -7.67 -9.27
CA PRO A 191 4.99 -6.60 -9.50
C PRO A 191 6.13 -6.66 -8.47
N ALA A 192 6.75 -7.83 -8.31
CA ALA A 192 7.84 -8.04 -7.36
C ALA A 192 9.02 -7.10 -7.63
N HIS A 193 9.33 -6.88 -8.91
CA HIS A 193 10.49 -6.09 -9.33
C HIS A 193 10.15 -4.87 -10.18
N GLY A 194 10.85 -3.77 -9.91
CA GLY A 194 10.86 -2.58 -10.75
C GLY A 194 11.93 -2.63 -11.83
N ASN A 195 11.79 -1.73 -12.81
CA ASN A 195 12.73 -1.59 -13.91
C ASN A 195 13.90 -0.66 -13.51
N THR A 196 15.04 -1.26 -13.17
CA THR A 196 16.25 -0.50 -12.77
C THR A 196 16.82 0.37 -13.89
N ALA A 197 16.54 0.08 -15.16
CA ALA A 197 16.92 0.97 -16.27
C ALA A 197 16.12 2.28 -16.30
N LEU A 198 14.98 2.32 -15.61
CA LEU A 198 14.17 3.52 -15.38
C LEU A 198 14.41 4.13 -13.99
N ASN A 199 15.50 3.76 -13.31
CA ASN A 199 15.80 4.19 -11.94
C ASN A 199 14.69 3.85 -10.92
N GLN A 200 13.95 2.75 -11.13
CA GLN A 200 12.98 2.28 -10.14
C GLN A 200 13.67 1.42 -9.08
N ASP A 201 13.06 1.33 -7.89
CA ASP A 201 13.46 0.35 -6.88
C ASP A 201 13.34 -1.07 -7.46
N PHE A 202 14.33 -1.91 -7.17
CA PHE A 202 14.33 -3.29 -7.63
C PHE A 202 13.34 -4.15 -6.85
N TYR A 203 13.02 -3.82 -5.60
CA TYR A 203 12.05 -4.57 -4.79
C TYR A 203 10.79 -3.75 -4.59
N LEU A 204 9.79 -3.94 -5.46
CA LEU A 204 8.56 -3.13 -5.44
C LEU A 204 7.44 -3.71 -4.59
N ALA A 205 7.25 -5.04 -4.63
CA ALA A 205 6.21 -5.72 -3.86
C ALA A 205 6.79 -6.90 -3.08
N PRO A 206 6.28 -7.20 -1.88
CA PRO A 206 6.82 -8.25 -1.03
C PRO A 206 6.60 -9.63 -1.67
N PHE A 207 7.66 -10.43 -1.77
CA PHE A 207 7.59 -11.81 -2.24
C PHE A 207 8.50 -12.71 -1.40
N LYS A 208 8.14 -14.00 -1.34
CA LYS A 208 8.99 -15.02 -0.74
C LYS A 208 9.92 -15.49 -1.84
N ASP A 209 11.19 -15.21 -1.66
CA ASP A 209 12.29 -15.81 -2.42
C ASP A 209 12.55 -17.21 -1.86
N TYR A 210 11.99 -18.22 -2.52
CA TYR A 210 12.00 -19.61 -2.05
C TYR A 210 13.35 -20.27 -2.31
N ASP A 211 14.00 -19.95 -3.44
CA ASP A 211 15.31 -20.51 -3.80
C ASP A 211 16.50 -19.66 -3.31
N GLY A 212 16.24 -18.44 -2.84
CA GLY A 212 17.21 -17.54 -2.21
C GLY A 212 18.10 -16.80 -3.21
N ASN A 213 17.68 -16.67 -4.48
CA ASN A 213 18.48 -16.09 -5.55
C ASN A 213 18.30 -14.56 -5.68
N GLY A 214 17.29 -13.98 -5.02
CA GLY A 214 16.95 -12.56 -5.00
C GLY A 214 16.05 -12.06 -6.15
N PHE A 215 15.63 -12.94 -7.05
CA PHE A 215 14.78 -12.69 -8.22
C PHE A 215 13.49 -13.49 -8.11
N TYR A 216 12.36 -12.85 -8.41
CA TYR A 216 11.05 -13.47 -8.38
C TYR A 216 10.80 -14.33 -9.63
N ASP A 217 10.78 -15.65 -9.47
CA ASP A 217 10.32 -16.65 -10.44
C ASP A 217 9.36 -17.66 -9.76
N PRO A 218 8.05 -17.57 -10.04
CA PRO A 218 7.08 -18.55 -9.55
C PRO A 218 7.40 -20.01 -9.93
N SER A 219 8.17 -20.22 -11.00
CA SER A 219 8.58 -21.57 -11.42
C SER A 219 9.68 -22.16 -10.53
N GLN A 220 10.39 -21.33 -9.76
CA GLN A 220 11.38 -21.74 -8.75
C GLN A 220 10.80 -21.78 -7.32
N GLY A 221 9.51 -21.52 -7.16
CA GLY A 221 8.81 -21.61 -5.88
C GLY A 221 8.49 -20.27 -5.25
N ASP A 222 8.76 -19.15 -5.94
CA ASP A 222 8.52 -17.82 -5.39
C ASP A 222 7.04 -17.43 -5.47
N TYR A 223 6.58 -16.69 -4.46
CA TYR A 223 5.17 -16.30 -4.38
C TYR A 223 4.95 -14.95 -3.69
N PRO A 224 3.82 -14.26 -3.95
CA PRO A 224 3.45 -13.06 -3.20
C PRO A 224 3.44 -13.34 -1.69
N TRP A 225 4.23 -12.60 -0.90
CA TRP A 225 4.57 -13.08 0.44
C TRP A 225 3.49 -12.81 1.47
N TYR A 226 2.94 -13.88 2.06
CA TYR A 226 2.13 -13.83 3.26
C TYR A 226 2.89 -14.49 4.42
N ASP A 227 2.90 -13.86 5.59
CA ASP A 227 3.53 -14.45 6.78
C ASP A 227 2.59 -15.44 7.50
N PHE A 228 2.40 -16.62 6.90
CA PHE A 228 1.53 -17.65 7.48
C PHE A 228 2.23 -18.61 8.45
N ILE A 229 3.55 -18.53 8.64
CA ILE A 229 4.28 -19.27 9.68
C ILE A 229 4.76 -18.38 10.83
N SER A 230 4.34 -17.10 10.84
CA SER A 230 4.66 -16.11 11.87
C SER A 230 6.17 -15.91 12.03
N GLU A 231 6.88 -15.75 10.91
CA GLU A 231 8.31 -15.39 10.88
C GLU A 231 8.55 -13.97 11.41
N ILE A 232 7.56 -13.08 11.30
CA ILE A 232 7.68 -11.67 11.69
C ILE A 232 7.30 -11.47 13.15
N ASP A 233 8.23 -10.91 13.92
CA ASP A 233 7.95 -10.38 15.26
C ASP A 233 7.39 -8.96 15.15
N CYS A 234 6.05 -8.85 15.11
CA CYS A 234 5.36 -7.55 15.01
C CYS A 234 5.77 -6.55 16.10
N GLY A 235 6.18 -7.02 17.29
CA GLY A 235 6.58 -6.16 18.40
C GLY A 235 7.99 -5.58 18.29
N ARG A 236 8.76 -5.99 17.28
CA ARG A 236 10.14 -5.54 17.05
C ARG A 236 10.38 -5.02 15.63
N ARG A 237 9.31 -4.72 14.90
CA ARG A 237 9.42 -4.23 13.53
C ARG A 237 10.13 -2.89 13.48
N LEU A 238 11.03 -2.78 12.52
CA LEU A 238 11.73 -1.57 12.15
C LEU A 238 11.12 -0.98 10.88
N ARG A 239 11.38 0.32 10.66
CA ARG A 239 10.93 1.06 9.48
C ARG A 239 11.38 0.41 8.17
N GLU A 240 12.54 -0.23 8.17
CA GLU A 240 13.15 -0.87 7.01
C GLU A 240 12.65 -2.30 6.76
N ASP A 241 11.88 -2.87 7.70
CA ASP A 241 11.38 -4.24 7.57
C ASP A 241 10.29 -4.33 6.51
N ILE A 242 10.45 -5.30 5.60
CA ILE A 242 9.46 -5.57 4.55
C ILE A 242 8.11 -5.89 5.19
N VAL A 243 7.07 -5.16 4.77
CA VAL A 243 5.69 -5.44 5.13
C VAL A 243 5.18 -6.60 4.26
N PRO A 244 4.75 -7.74 4.83
CA PRO A 244 4.15 -8.82 4.05
C PRO A 244 2.76 -8.42 3.56
N LEU A 245 2.19 -9.26 2.71
CA LEU A 245 0.78 -9.18 2.38
C LEU A 245 -0.08 -9.71 3.53
N TYR A 246 -1.20 -9.03 3.76
CA TYR A 246 -2.19 -9.38 4.77
C TYR A 246 -3.52 -9.83 4.15
N GLY A 247 -4.40 -10.35 5.01
CA GLY A 247 -5.72 -10.83 4.64
C GLY A 247 -5.72 -12.18 3.95
N ASP A 248 -6.92 -12.70 3.71
CA ASP A 248 -7.11 -13.89 2.88
C ASP A 248 -7.16 -13.51 1.39
N ARG A 249 -7.61 -12.29 1.11
CA ARG A 249 -7.54 -11.66 -0.21
C ARG A 249 -6.90 -10.28 -0.09
N ASN A 250 -5.91 -10.03 -0.95
CA ASN A 250 -5.14 -8.80 -0.97
C ASN A 250 -5.25 -8.11 -2.34
N PHE A 251 -5.33 -6.80 -2.31
CA PHE A 251 -5.37 -5.92 -3.47
C PHE A 251 -4.20 -4.96 -3.34
N TYR A 252 -3.11 -5.24 -4.04
CA TYR A 252 -1.88 -4.45 -3.99
C TYR A 252 -1.80 -3.50 -5.18
N TRP A 253 -1.33 -2.27 -4.97
CA TRP A 253 -0.99 -1.35 -6.05
C TRP A 253 0.04 -0.31 -5.59
N ILE A 254 0.66 0.34 -6.56
CA ILE A 254 1.68 1.38 -6.32
C ILE A 254 1.19 2.66 -6.96
N PHE A 255 1.22 3.74 -6.20
CA PHE A 255 0.88 5.08 -6.67
C PHE A 255 1.80 6.11 -6.02
N ASN A 256 1.72 7.35 -6.43
CA ASN A 256 2.59 8.43 -6.01
C ASN A 256 1.89 9.78 -6.10
N ASP A 257 2.44 10.81 -5.46
CA ASP A 257 1.95 12.18 -5.54
C ASP A 257 2.72 13.04 -6.55
N LYS A 258 3.68 12.50 -7.31
CA LYS A 258 4.54 13.33 -8.19
C LYS A 258 4.47 12.95 -9.66
N GLY A 259 3.32 12.43 -10.09
CA GLY A 259 3.06 12.06 -11.49
C GLY A 259 2.54 13.20 -12.36
N ASN A 260 2.01 14.29 -11.79
CA ASN A 260 1.64 15.52 -12.51
C ASN A 260 1.42 16.67 -11.51
N VAL A 261 0.88 17.80 -11.96
CA VAL A 261 0.48 18.91 -11.09
C VAL A 261 -0.72 18.54 -10.21
N HIS A 262 -0.64 18.84 -8.91
CA HIS A 262 -1.76 18.72 -7.99
C HIS A 262 -2.83 19.74 -8.38
N SER A 263 -4.01 19.23 -8.71
CA SER A 263 -5.12 20.06 -9.16
C SER A 263 -6.30 20.03 -8.20
N GLU A 264 -6.34 19.09 -7.25
CA GLU A 264 -7.38 19.05 -6.22
C GLU A 264 -6.98 19.88 -5.01
N SER A 265 -5.85 19.58 -4.36
CA SER A 265 -5.36 20.40 -3.23
C SER A 265 -4.67 21.69 -3.65
N GLN A 266 -4.15 21.74 -4.89
CA GLN A 266 -3.23 22.78 -5.37
C GLN A 266 -1.93 22.88 -4.54
N GLY A 267 -1.63 21.86 -3.73
CA GLY A 267 -0.40 21.76 -2.95
C GLY A 267 0.82 21.48 -3.81
N GLU A 268 2.02 21.78 -3.29
CA GLU A 268 3.24 21.33 -3.96
C GLU A 268 3.47 19.82 -3.70
N PRO A 269 3.82 19.03 -4.73
CA PRO A 269 4.11 17.61 -4.56
C PRO A 269 5.26 17.35 -3.57
N ILE A 270 5.12 16.28 -2.81
CA ILE A 270 6.11 15.76 -1.85
C ILE A 270 7.20 14.98 -2.58
N GLY A 271 6.84 14.16 -3.58
CA GLY A 271 7.72 13.10 -4.08
C GLY A 271 7.57 11.81 -3.28
N MET A 272 6.36 11.53 -2.82
CA MET A 272 6.00 10.35 -2.07
C MET A 272 5.57 9.24 -3.04
N GLU A 273 6.23 8.09 -2.94
CA GLU A 273 5.74 6.82 -3.46
C GLU A 273 4.96 6.09 -2.36
N ILE A 274 3.78 5.59 -2.71
CA ILE A 274 2.89 4.85 -1.83
C ILE A 274 2.74 3.44 -2.36
N ARG A 275 3.18 2.47 -1.57
CA ARG A 275 2.92 1.05 -1.81
C ARG A 275 1.76 0.63 -0.93
N SER A 276 0.64 0.34 -1.57
CA SER A 276 -0.65 0.19 -0.91
C SER A 276 -1.15 -1.23 -1.01
N GLN A 277 -1.69 -1.73 0.10
CA GLN A 277 -2.48 -2.94 0.12
C GLN A 277 -3.81 -2.67 0.81
N THR A 278 -4.89 -3.12 0.17
CA THR A 278 -6.19 -3.29 0.82
C THR A 278 -6.49 -4.77 0.94
N PHE A 279 -7.00 -5.21 2.09
CA PHE A 279 -7.21 -6.63 2.32
C PHE A 279 -8.43 -6.93 3.19
N GLN A 280 -8.92 -8.16 3.05
CA GLN A 280 -10.12 -8.67 3.73
C GLN A 280 -9.82 -10.05 4.32
N PHE A 281 -10.32 -10.30 5.52
CA PHE A 281 -10.32 -11.63 6.14
C PHE A 281 -11.71 -12.25 6.04
N SER A 282 -11.76 -13.55 5.77
CA SER A 282 -12.99 -14.35 5.78
C SER A 282 -13.12 -15.05 7.13
N THR A 283 -13.82 -14.43 8.07
CA THR A 283 -14.01 -14.95 9.43
C THR A 283 -15.49 -15.18 9.76
N ASN A 284 -15.77 -15.80 10.90
CA ASN A 284 -17.14 -15.99 11.41
C ASN A 284 -17.51 -14.97 12.51
N ASP A 285 -16.69 -13.93 12.68
CA ASP A 285 -16.84 -12.88 13.69
C ASP A 285 -16.93 -11.48 13.02
N GLU A 286 -16.87 -10.42 13.82
CA GLU A 286 -17.04 -9.05 13.38
C GLU A 286 -15.96 -8.58 12.38
N VAL A 287 -14.79 -9.23 12.33
CA VAL A 287 -13.73 -8.93 11.35
C VAL A 287 -14.23 -9.18 9.92
N ASN A 288 -15.21 -10.07 9.75
CA ASN A 288 -15.84 -10.34 8.47
C ASN A 288 -16.61 -9.13 7.91
N ASN A 289 -16.87 -8.11 8.73
CA ASN A 289 -17.53 -6.84 8.35
C ASN A 289 -16.53 -5.67 8.20
N MET A 290 -15.22 -5.94 8.23
CA MET A 290 -14.17 -4.92 8.19
C MET A 290 -13.38 -4.98 6.89
N THR A 291 -12.80 -3.85 6.48
CA THR A 291 -11.75 -3.79 5.46
C THR A 291 -10.53 -3.13 6.07
N PHE A 292 -9.35 -3.52 5.60
CA PHE A 292 -8.09 -3.02 6.14
C PHE A 292 -7.26 -2.42 5.02
N HIS A 293 -6.59 -1.31 5.34
CA HIS A 293 -5.69 -0.60 4.45
C HIS A 293 -4.34 -0.47 5.12
N ASN A 294 -3.26 -0.77 4.39
CA ASN A 294 -1.89 -0.56 4.84
C ASN A 294 -1.12 0.15 3.74
N TYR A 295 -0.36 1.17 4.13
CA TYR A 295 0.41 2.02 3.24
C TYR A 295 1.86 2.06 3.70
N VAL A 296 2.78 1.71 2.81
CA VAL A 296 4.20 2.03 2.98
C VAL A 296 4.47 3.33 2.22
N LEU A 297 4.93 4.33 2.96
CA LEU A 297 5.18 5.68 2.45
C LEU A 297 6.68 5.89 2.29
N ILE A 298 7.13 6.09 1.05
CA ILE A 298 8.54 6.22 0.69
C ILE A 298 8.77 7.60 0.09
N ASN A 299 9.50 8.44 0.81
CA ASN A 299 9.97 9.72 0.27
C ASN A 299 11.13 9.47 -0.69
N GLN A 300 10.84 9.48 -1.99
CA GLN A 300 11.84 9.31 -3.05
C GLN A 300 12.55 10.63 -3.40
N GLY A 301 12.07 11.73 -2.82
CA GLY A 301 12.68 13.04 -2.95
C GLY A 301 13.95 13.19 -2.10
N THR A 302 14.61 14.34 -2.25
CA THR A 302 15.82 14.68 -1.47
C THR A 302 15.54 15.49 -0.21
N GLN A 303 14.29 15.94 -0.02
CA GLN A 303 13.92 16.85 1.06
C GLN A 303 13.34 16.07 2.23
N THR A 304 13.94 16.23 3.41
CA THR A 304 13.30 15.81 4.67
C THR A 304 12.19 16.80 5.00
N LEU A 305 10.97 16.31 5.18
CA LEU A 305 9.84 17.11 5.63
C LEU A 305 9.81 17.19 7.16
N GLY A 306 9.66 18.39 7.70
CA GLY A 306 9.29 18.62 9.09
C GLY A 306 7.77 18.72 9.25
N ASP A 307 7.28 18.58 10.48
CA ASP A 307 5.84 18.68 10.81
C ASP A 307 4.97 17.88 9.83
N THR A 308 5.32 16.59 9.65
CA THR A 308 4.66 15.73 8.67
C THR A 308 3.42 15.10 9.28
N TYR A 309 2.28 15.26 8.60
CA TYR A 309 1.00 14.69 9.01
C TYR A 309 0.50 13.73 7.96
N PHE A 310 -0.16 12.68 8.44
CA PHE A 310 -0.84 11.68 7.65
C PHE A 310 -2.26 11.51 8.19
N GLY A 311 -3.22 11.35 7.29
CA GLY A 311 -4.60 11.10 7.66
C GLY A 311 -5.38 10.45 6.54
N VAL A 312 -6.55 9.92 6.90
CA VAL A 312 -7.54 9.45 5.95
C VAL A 312 -8.70 10.42 6.02
N TRP A 313 -8.96 11.12 4.92
CA TRP A 313 -10.20 11.86 4.78
C TRP A 313 -11.32 10.87 4.50
N VAL A 314 -12.42 11.01 5.24
CA VAL A 314 -13.58 10.12 5.16
C VAL A 314 -14.84 10.96 5.11
N ASP A 315 -15.65 10.72 4.11
CA ASP A 315 -17.03 11.18 4.03
C ASP A 315 -17.95 9.99 4.30
N ALA A 316 -18.59 10.00 5.46
CA ALA A 316 -19.43 8.91 5.92
C ALA A 316 -20.90 9.26 5.66
N ASP A 317 -21.55 8.44 4.83
CA ASP A 317 -22.99 8.44 4.62
C ASP A 317 -23.50 7.08 5.10
N VAL A 318 -24.04 7.00 6.33
CA VAL A 318 -24.57 5.74 6.88
C VAL A 318 -25.97 5.53 6.34
N GLY A 319 -26.04 5.00 5.12
CA GLY A 319 -27.27 4.91 4.36
C GLY A 319 -27.70 6.29 3.90
N THR A 320 -28.71 6.91 4.52
CA THR A 320 -29.15 8.25 4.12
C THR A 320 -28.30 9.35 4.76
N ALA A 321 -27.55 10.06 3.92
CA ALA A 321 -26.64 11.15 4.30
C ALA A 321 -27.23 12.35 5.09
N THR A 322 -28.56 12.44 5.27
CA THR A 322 -29.19 13.69 5.79
C THR A 322 -29.22 13.79 7.31
N ASP A 323 -29.01 12.69 8.01
CA ASP A 323 -29.13 12.59 9.45
C ASP A 323 -27.97 11.84 10.10
N ASP A 324 -26.83 11.78 9.41
CA ASP A 324 -25.59 11.24 9.94
C ASP A 324 -24.89 12.18 10.93
N TYR A 325 -24.41 11.60 12.02
CA TYR A 325 -23.59 12.27 13.01
C TYR A 325 -22.24 11.59 13.11
N VAL A 326 -21.21 12.37 13.43
CA VAL A 326 -19.84 11.88 13.66
C VAL A 326 -19.44 12.07 15.12
N GLY A 327 -18.62 11.15 15.63
CA GLY A 327 -18.07 11.17 16.97
C GLY A 327 -16.66 10.62 17.02
N CYS A 328 -16.04 10.76 18.19
CA CYS A 328 -14.75 10.14 18.48
C CYS A 328 -14.79 9.45 19.84
N ASP A 329 -14.20 8.27 19.91
CA ASP A 329 -13.92 7.57 21.15
C ASP A 329 -12.41 7.59 21.39
N VAL A 330 -11.96 8.55 22.19
CA VAL A 330 -10.55 8.78 22.50
C VAL A 330 -9.92 7.58 23.19
N GLN A 331 -10.66 6.81 23.99
CA GLN A 331 -10.10 5.65 24.70
C GLN A 331 -9.81 4.49 23.74
N ARG A 332 -10.58 4.40 22.65
CA ARG A 332 -10.42 3.38 21.61
C ARG A 332 -9.59 3.85 20.42
N GLY A 333 -9.29 5.14 20.29
CA GLY A 333 -8.63 5.69 19.10
C GLY A 333 -9.55 5.76 17.87
N LEU A 334 -10.87 5.65 18.08
CA LEU A 334 -11.86 5.39 17.02
C LEU A 334 -12.60 6.67 16.61
N GLY A 335 -12.57 7.02 15.33
CA GLY A 335 -13.56 7.92 14.72
C GLY A 335 -14.76 7.11 14.26
N TYR A 336 -15.99 7.59 14.44
CA TYR A 336 -17.18 6.85 14.01
C TYR A 336 -18.28 7.76 13.48
N ALA A 337 -19.12 7.21 12.62
CA ALA A 337 -20.35 7.82 12.13
C ALA A 337 -21.56 6.92 12.42
N TYR A 338 -22.72 7.52 12.64
CA TYR A 338 -23.95 6.83 13.03
C TYR A 338 -25.18 7.65 12.65
N ASN A 339 -26.30 6.94 12.45
CA ASN A 339 -27.60 7.53 12.15
C ASN A 339 -28.15 8.34 13.33
N GLY A 340 -28.88 9.42 13.05
CA GLY A 340 -29.38 10.37 14.05
C GLY A 340 -30.41 9.79 15.02
N ASP A 341 -31.13 8.76 14.58
CA ASP A 341 -32.03 7.98 15.42
C ASP A 341 -31.99 6.47 15.09
N ALA A 342 -32.98 5.71 15.56
CA ALA A 342 -33.03 4.25 15.41
C ALA A 342 -33.56 3.77 14.05
N TYR A 343 -33.88 4.67 13.12
CA TYR A 343 -34.42 4.37 11.80
C TYR A 343 -33.78 5.23 10.71
N ASP A 344 -33.01 4.60 9.82
CA ASP A 344 -32.41 5.29 8.66
C ASP A 344 -33.40 5.23 7.47
N GLU A 345 -34.07 6.36 7.17
CA GLU A 345 -35.12 6.42 6.17
C GLU A 345 -34.63 6.22 4.73
N THR A 346 -35.51 5.71 3.85
CA THR A 346 -35.28 5.79 2.41
C THR A 346 -35.34 7.24 1.92
N SER A 347 -34.35 7.65 1.14
CA SER A 347 -34.23 8.99 0.55
C SER A 347 -33.86 8.92 -0.93
N SER A 348 -33.53 10.08 -1.53
CA SER A 348 -32.99 10.12 -2.89
C SER A 348 -31.52 9.67 -2.99
N SER A 349 -30.78 9.67 -1.87
CA SER A 349 -29.37 9.26 -1.85
C SER A 349 -29.19 7.77 -1.56
N SER A 350 -30.12 7.17 -0.80
CA SER A 350 -30.00 5.77 -0.36
C SER A 350 -31.35 5.15 -0.04
N ALA A 351 -31.40 3.81 -0.03
CA ALA A 351 -32.55 3.07 0.50
C ALA A 351 -32.67 3.15 2.03
N GLY A 352 -31.58 3.55 2.72
CA GLY A 352 -31.48 3.56 4.17
C GLY A 352 -31.38 2.14 4.76
N TYR A 353 -30.69 2.01 5.88
CA TYR A 353 -30.58 0.80 6.68
C TYR A 353 -31.87 0.44 7.44
N LEU A 354 -32.87 1.34 7.47
CA LEU A 354 -34.15 1.16 8.16
C LEU A 354 -33.95 0.96 9.67
N GLU A 355 -34.62 -0.01 10.29
CA GLU A 355 -34.55 -0.24 11.73
C GLU A 355 -33.19 -0.76 12.19
N ASN A 356 -32.69 -0.18 13.29
CA ASN A 356 -31.40 -0.53 13.92
C ASN A 356 -30.20 -0.33 12.96
N PRO A 357 -30.02 0.89 12.42
CA PRO A 357 -28.90 1.18 11.53
C PRO A 357 -27.56 0.92 12.24
N PRO A 358 -26.52 0.48 11.50
CA PRO A 358 -25.20 0.28 12.07
C PRO A 358 -24.55 1.62 12.43
N ALA A 359 -23.48 1.56 13.21
CA ALA A 359 -22.46 2.60 13.23
C ALA A 359 -21.24 2.10 12.44
N VAL A 360 -20.55 3.00 11.75
CA VAL A 360 -19.30 2.70 11.03
C VAL A 360 -18.15 3.38 11.74
N GLY A 361 -17.00 2.70 11.83
CA GLY A 361 -15.82 3.18 12.55
C GLY A 361 -14.57 3.14 11.69
N ILE A 362 -13.67 4.09 11.92
CA ILE A 362 -12.35 4.22 11.29
C ILE A 362 -11.31 4.33 12.41
N ASP A 363 -10.29 3.48 12.33
CA ASP A 363 -9.24 3.35 13.35
C ASP A 363 -7.87 3.16 12.69
N PHE A 364 -6.81 3.56 13.39
CA PHE A 364 -5.42 3.36 13.00
C PHE A 364 -4.77 2.30 13.91
N PHE A 365 -4.50 1.12 13.35
CA PHE A 365 -3.83 0.04 14.08
C PHE A 365 -2.31 0.22 14.17
N GLU A 366 -1.73 0.98 13.23
CA GLU A 366 -0.30 1.28 13.13
C GLU A 366 -0.14 2.68 12.53
N GLY A 367 0.66 3.52 13.18
CA GLY A 367 1.01 4.86 12.70
C GLY A 367 2.40 4.89 12.06
N PRO A 368 2.86 6.06 11.59
CA PRO A 368 4.23 6.25 11.12
C PRO A 368 5.25 5.87 12.21
N TYR A 369 6.38 5.31 11.79
CA TYR A 369 7.49 5.05 12.71
C TYR A 369 8.08 6.36 13.21
N GLN A 370 8.16 6.49 14.53
CA GLN A 370 8.84 7.58 15.23
C GLN A 370 10.34 7.59 14.91
N ASP A 371 10.94 8.78 14.90
CA ASP A 371 12.38 8.93 14.79
C ASP A 371 13.10 8.30 15.99
N SER A 372 14.34 7.83 15.80
CA SER A 372 15.13 7.21 16.88
C SER A 372 15.75 8.24 17.84
N ASP A 373 14.94 9.23 18.25
CA ASP A 373 15.36 10.38 19.07
C ASP A 373 14.74 10.39 20.49
N GLU A 374 13.94 9.38 20.83
CA GLU A 374 13.25 9.23 22.13
C GLU A 374 12.22 10.34 22.44
N ILE A 375 11.79 11.12 21.45
CA ILE A 375 10.79 12.19 21.61
C ILE A 375 9.46 11.75 20.99
N ASP A 376 8.45 11.50 21.81
CA ASP A 376 7.07 11.24 21.36
C ASP A 376 6.57 12.44 20.53
N ASN A 377 6.51 12.27 19.20
CA ASN A 377 6.32 13.34 18.21
C ASN A 377 4.96 13.27 17.51
#